data_AF-A0A9D1AEV8-F1
#
_entry.id   AF-A0A9D1AEV8-F1
#
_cell.length_a   1.000
_cell.length_b   1.000
_cell.length_c   1.000
_cell.angle_alpha   90.00
_cell.angle_beta   90.00
_cell.angle_gamma   90.00
#
_symmetry.space_group_name_H-M   'P 1'
#
loop_
_entity.id
_entity.type
_entity.pdbx_description
1 polymer ?
#
loop_
_entity_poly.entity_id
_entity_poly.type
_entity_poly.pdbx_seq_one_letter_code
_entity_poly.pdbx_strand_id
1 'polypeptide(L)'
;MRFKHTINVLIDNFRVTYKLLVYLLIVILISIGLSAAIIVPFVNRLDNVEYFANIVQSFNTMLDDIVHGNLSGLASYFESISANFNELITYLGDHPSDLVLSSLALIFVGLIRRFFIGLGNYTAGALINDKMAMQANSSFTGTLIKNLGKASLYSVIYLPMSFVYDVGCATILYLILFFAMRLPIMIAVLLFVVFMILLMGVKMMFTTDWLPAIICGKKSVVGGFKYSFMRESGNSGSVYSFFASSSVAILAFNVLAAIGTFGAALIITIPLSYLYLLCYEFVNYCDSNKIKYFTDKRTIVKPELEQETSREQFLRGE
;
A
#
# COMPACT_ATOMS: atom_id res chain seq x y z
N MET A 1 24.42 4.84 2.92
CA MET A 1 24.58 3.41 2.56
C MET A 1 23.25 2.67 2.45
N ARG A 2 22.30 2.87 3.38
CA ARG A 2 20.94 2.28 3.37
C ARG A 2 20.25 2.30 2.00
N PHE A 3 20.20 3.44 1.32
CA PHE A 3 19.62 3.56 -0.02
C PHE A 3 20.19 2.56 -1.04
N LYS A 4 21.53 2.44 -1.09
CA LYS A 4 22.24 1.52 -2.00
C LYS A 4 21.91 0.06 -1.66
N HIS A 5 21.91 -0.29 -0.37
CA HIS A 5 21.56 -1.64 0.08
C HIS A 5 20.11 -1.99 -0.25
N THR A 6 19.18 -1.05 -0.07
CA THR A 6 17.77 -1.22 -0.46
C THR A 6 17.62 -1.49 -1.96
N ILE A 7 18.30 -0.74 -2.81
CA ILE A 7 18.24 -0.97 -4.27
C ILE A 7 18.81 -2.34 -4.64
N ASN A 8 19.95 -2.73 -4.06
CA ASN A 8 20.54 -4.04 -4.34
C ASN A 8 19.61 -5.19 -3.93
N VAL A 9 19.01 -5.10 -2.73
CA VAL A 9 18.02 -6.07 -2.25
C VAL A 9 16.80 -6.09 -3.16
N LEU A 10 16.33 -4.92 -3.62
CA LEU A 10 15.21 -4.82 -4.56
C LEU A 10 15.51 -5.53 -5.89
N ILE A 11 16.70 -5.33 -6.45
CA ILE A 11 17.12 -5.95 -7.72
C ILE A 11 17.18 -7.48 -7.57
N ASP A 12 17.77 -7.99 -6.48
CA ASP A 12 17.80 -9.44 -6.23
C ASP A 12 16.38 -10.02 -5.98
N ASN A 13 15.46 -9.21 -5.46
CA ASN A 13 14.07 -9.59 -5.20
C ASN A 13 13.10 -9.19 -6.32
N PHE A 14 13.57 -8.73 -7.49
CA PHE A 14 12.67 -8.21 -8.53
C PHE A 14 11.62 -9.22 -9.01
N ARG A 15 11.93 -10.53 -8.94
CA ARG A 15 10.98 -11.60 -9.23
C ARG A 15 9.76 -11.61 -8.28
N VAL A 16 9.92 -11.12 -7.05
CA VAL A 16 8.83 -11.00 -6.06
C VAL A 16 7.81 -9.96 -6.52
N THR A 17 8.21 -8.92 -7.25
CA THR A 17 7.30 -7.91 -7.83
C THR A 17 6.22 -8.56 -8.70
N TYR A 18 6.58 -9.50 -9.57
CA TYR A 18 5.62 -10.20 -10.42
C TYR A 18 4.69 -11.11 -9.63
N LYS A 19 5.21 -11.79 -8.59
CA LYS A 19 4.37 -12.63 -7.72
C LYS A 19 3.36 -11.79 -6.94
N LEU A 20 3.80 -10.63 -6.43
CA LEU A 20 2.94 -9.66 -5.75
C LEU A 20 1.90 -9.07 -6.70
N LEU A 21 2.26 -8.78 -7.95
CA LEU A 21 1.33 -8.32 -8.97
C LEU A 21 0.22 -9.33 -9.24
N VAL A 22 0.56 -10.60 -9.49
CA VAL A 22 -0.44 -11.67 -9.70
C VAL A 22 -1.34 -11.80 -8.47
N TYR A 23 -0.76 -11.74 -7.27
CA TYR A 23 -1.52 -11.75 -6.03
C TYR A 23 -2.50 -10.57 -5.94
N LEU A 24 -2.06 -9.35 -6.25
CA LEU A 24 -2.90 -8.15 -6.23
C LEU A 24 -4.04 -8.22 -7.25
N LEU A 25 -3.82 -8.80 -8.43
CA LEU A 25 -4.88 -9.05 -9.41
C LEU A 25 -5.93 -10.02 -8.87
N ILE A 26 -5.51 -11.11 -8.21
CA ILE A 26 -6.42 -12.04 -7.55
C ILE A 26 -7.22 -11.33 -6.45
N VAL A 27 -6.56 -10.50 -5.63
CA VAL A 27 -7.23 -9.72 -4.58
C VAL A 27 -8.22 -8.73 -5.17
N ILE A 28 -7.92 -8.10 -6.30
CA ILE A 28 -8.86 -7.23 -7.02
C ILE A 28 -10.09 -8.04 -7.46
N LEU A 29 -9.90 -9.21 -8.08
CA LEU A 29 -11.01 -10.07 -8.51
C LEU A 29 -11.89 -10.52 -7.33
N ILE A 30 -11.27 -10.96 -6.23
CA ILE A 30 -12.00 -11.33 -4.99
C ILE A 30 -12.73 -10.11 -4.43
N SER A 31 -12.08 -8.95 -4.40
CA SER A 31 -12.70 -7.71 -3.92
C SER A 31 -13.89 -7.33 -4.78
N ILE A 32 -13.80 -7.40 -6.12
CA ILE A 32 -14.91 -7.14 -7.02
C ILE A 32 -16.07 -8.12 -6.77
N GLY A 33 -15.78 -9.41 -6.60
CA GLY A 33 -16.80 -10.41 -6.30
C GLY A 33 -17.51 -10.16 -4.95
N LEU A 34 -16.76 -9.82 -3.91
CA LEU A 34 -17.31 -9.48 -2.59
C LEU A 34 -18.05 -8.14 -2.60
N SER A 35 -17.51 -7.15 -3.33
CA SER A 35 -18.19 -5.88 -3.61
C SER A 35 -19.53 -6.14 -4.26
N ALA A 36 -19.60 -6.98 -5.30
CA ALA A 36 -20.86 -7.32 -5.95
C ALA A 36 -21.82 -7.98 -4.96
N ALA A 37 -21.38 -8.94 -4.13
CA ALA A 37 -22.24 -9.59 -3.15
C ALA A 37 -22.83 -8.64 -2.09
N ILE A 38 -22.14 -7.55 -1.76
CA ILE A 38 -22.58 -6.56 -0.74
C ILE A 38 -23.33 -5.39 -1.39
N ILE A 39 -22.86 -4.93 -2.55
CA ILE A 39 -23.42 -3.81 -3.30
C ILE A 39 -24.70 -4.23 -4.00
N VAL A 40 -24.81 -5.43 -4.58
CA VAL A 40 -26.02 -5.89 -5.29
C VAL A 40 -27.29 -5.88 -4.40
N PRO A 41 -27.31 -6.44 -3.17
CA PRO A 41 -28.51 -6.35 -2.34
C PRO A 41 -28.83 -4.93 -1.87
N PHE A 42 -27.83 -4.04 -1.83
CA PHE A 42 -28.04 -2.61 -1.58
C PHE A 42 -28.61 -1.90 -2.81
N VAL A 43 -28.07 -2.19 -3.99
CA VAL A 43 -28.57 -1.77 -5.30
C VAL A 43 -30.01 -2.20 -5.51
N ASN A 44 -30.36 -3.45 -5.18
CA ASN A 44 -31.74 -3.94 -5.29
C ASN A 44 -32.72 -3.18 -4.36
N ARG A 45 -32.24 -2.52 -3.30
CA ARG A 45 -33.07 -1.59 -2.51
C ARG A 45 -33.21 -0.22 -3.18
N LEU A 46 -32.19 0.19 -3.94
CA LEU A 46 -32.16 1.40 -4.75
C LEU A 46 -32.72 1.21 -6.17
N ASP A 47 -33.08 0.00 -6.60
CA ASP A 47 -33.63 -0.26 -7.94
C ASP A 47 -34.98 0.44 -8.18
N ASN A 48 -35.66 0.87 -7.11
CA ASN A 48 -36.84 1.73 -7.19
C ASN A 48 -36.50 3.22 -7.38
N VAL A 49 -35.21 3.57 -7.40
CA VAL A 49 -34.71 4.93 -7.58
C VAL A 49 -34.29 5.10 -9.04
N GLU A 50 -35.09 5.85 -9.78
CA GLU A 50 -34.94 6.12 -11.22
C GLU A 50 -33.51 6.53 -11.60
N TYR A 51 -32.86 7.36 -10.77
CA TYR A 51 -31.50 7.85 -10.98
C TYR A 51 -30.44 6.74 -11.00
N PHE A 52 -30.59 5.71 -10.16
CA PHE A 52 -29.61 4.61 -10.09
C PHE A 52 -29.72 3.71 -11.33
N ALA A 53 -30.94 3.37 -11.74
CA ALA A 53 -31.19 2.59 -12.95
C ALA A 53 -30.64 3.28 -14.20
N ASN A 54 -30.81 4.61 -14.31
CA ASN A 54 -30.29 5.41 -15.40
C ASN A 54 -28.75 5.43 -15.46
N ILE A 55 -28.05 5.42 -14.31
CA ILE A 55 -26.58 5.30 -14.27
C ILE A 55 -26.13 3.95 -14.81
N VAL A 56 -26.73 2.85 -14.32
CA VAL A 56 -26.36 1.49 -14.74
C VAL A 56 -26.61 1.29 -16.22
N GLN A 57 -27.75 1.74 -16.72
CA GLN A 57 -28.08 1.68 -18.15
C GLN A 57 -27.08 2.48 -18.98
N SER A 58 -26.82 3.74 -18.62
CA SER A 58 -25.87 4.60 -19.32
C SER A 58 -24.46 3.98 -19.35
N PHE A 59 -24.03 3.36 -18.25
CA PHE A 59 -22.73 2.69 -18.18
C PHE A 59 -22.66 1.43 -19.06
N ASN A 60 -23.72 0.62 -19.06
CA ASN A 60 -23.79 -0.58 -19.90
C ASN A 60 -23.81 -0.23 -21.39
N THR A 61 -24.60 0.77 -21.79
CA THR A 61 -24.63 1.26 -23.17
C THR A 61 -23.29 1.88 -23.58
N MET A 62 -22.63 2.60 -22.67
CA MET A 62 -21.27 3.13 -22.91
C MET A 62 -20.25 2.00 -23.13
N LEU A 63 -20.29 0.93 -22.32
CA LEU A 63 -19.41 -0.22 -22.51
C LEU A 63 -19.70 -0.94 -23.83
N ASP A 64 -20.96 -1.10 -24.20
CA ASP A 64 -21.35 -1.71 -25.46
C ASP A 64 -20.84 -0.90 -26.66
N ASP A 65 -21.02 0.42 -26.64
CA ASP A 65 -20.49 1.33 -27.67
C ASP A 65 -18.95 1.30 -27.76
N ILE A 66 -18.24 1.22 -26.63
CA ILE A 66 -16.77 1.08 -26.61
C ILE A 66 -16.34 -0.25 -27.24
N VAL A 67 -17.02 -1.35 -26.91
CA VAL A 67 -16.72 -2.69 -27.45
C VAL A 67 -16.96 -2.73 -28.96
N HIS A 68 -17.96 -2.01 -29.45
CA HIS A 68 -18.28 -1.90 -30.88
C HIS A 68 -17.53 -0.76 -31.60
N GLY A 69 -16.65 -0.02 -30.90
CA GLY A 69 -15.82 1.04 -31.49
C GLY A 69 -16.55 2.36 -31.78
N ASN A 70 -17.75 2.56 -31.26
CA ASN A 70 -18.53 3.78 -31.41
C ASN A 70 -18.20 4.79 -30.30
N LEU A 71 -17.23 5.69 -30.56
CA LEU A 71 -16.76 6.65 -29.56
C LEU A 71 -17.54 7.98 -29.56
N SER A 72 -18.53 8.14 -30.45
CA SER A 72 -19.24 9.40 -30.74
C SER A 72 -20.08 9.91 -29.55
N GLY A 73 -20.59 9.00 -28.72
CA GLY A 73 -21.52 9.30 -27.62
C GLY A 73 -20.88 9.33 -26.22
N LEU A 74 -19.56 9.16 -26.11
CA LEU A 74 -18.88 9.06 -24.82
C LEU A 74 -19.12 10.27 -23.92
N ALA A 75 -19.04 11.48 -24.47
CA ALA A 75 -19.25 12.71 -23.71
C ALA A 75 -20.67 12.80 -23.12
N SER A 76 -21.70 12.43 -23.90
CA SER A 76 -23.09 12.45 -23.44
C SER A 76 -23.38 11.38 -22.38
N TYR A 77 -22.71 10.22 -22.46
CA TYR A 77 -22.77 9.21 -21.40
C TYR A 77 -22.14 9.73 -20.10
N PHE A 78 -20.98 10.40 -20.17
CA PHE A 78 -20.37 11.01 -18.99
C PHE A 78 -21.24 12.11 -18.37
N GLU A 79 -21.85 12.97 -19.18
CA GLU A 79 -22.80 13.99 -18.69
C GLU A 79 -24.02 13.35 -18.02
N SER A 80 -24.61 12.33 -18.65
CA SER A 80 -25.77 11.61 -18.11
C SER A 80 -25.44 10.89 -16.81
N ILE A 81 -24.27 10.25 -16.71
CA ILE A 81 -23.79 9.62 -15.48
C ILE A 81 -23.58 10.67 -14.39
N SER A 82 -22.92 11.79 -14.72
CA SER A 82 -22.67 12.86 -13.75
C SER A 82 -23.95 13.51 -13.22
N ALA A 83 -24.93 13.75 -14.08
CA ALA A 83 -26.21 14.34 -13.69
C ALA A 83 -27.00 13.40 -12.77
N ASN A 84 -27.18 12.15 -13.18
CA ASN A 84 -27.89 11.16 -12.36
C ASN A 84 -27.15 10.84 -11.06
N PHE A 85 -25.81 10.92 -11.04
CA PHE A 85 -25.02 10.74 -9.83
C PHE A 85 -25.24 11.87 -8.82
N ASN A 86 -25.34 13.12 -9.27
CA ASN A 86 -25.67 14.24 -8.40
C ASN A 86 -27.08 14.09 -7.80
N GLU A 87 -28.06 13.69 -8.60
CA GLU A 87 -29.43 13.41 -8.11
C GLU A 87 -29.46 12.24 -7.12
N LEU A 88 -28.67 11.19 -7.36
CA LEU A 88 -28.53 10.07 -6.44
C LEU A 88 -27.93 10.51 -5.09
N ILE A 89 -26.93 11.41 -5.09
CA ILE A 89 -26.36 11.97 -3.86
C ILE A 89 -27.41 12.79 -3.11
N THR A 90 -28.21 13.60 -3.80
CA THR A 90 -29.30 14.37 -3.19
C THR A 90 -30.34 13.45 -2.55
N TYR A 91 -30.77 12.41 -3.27
CA TYR A 91 -31.72 11.40 -2.77
C TYR A 91 -31.19 10.67 -1.52
N LEU A 92 -29.90 10.31 -1.51
CA LEU A 92 -29.25 9.70 -0.33
C LEU A 92 -29.13 10.69 0.83
N GLY A 93 -28.98 11.99 0.56
CA GLY A 93 -29.04 13.05 1.57
C GLY A 93 -30.39 13.12 2.28
N ASP A 94 -31.47 12.86 1.54
CA ASP A 94 -32.84 12.85 2.07
C ASP A 94 -33.19 11.53 2.80
N HIS A 95 -32.39 10.46 2.61
CA HIS A 95 -32.55 9.14 3.25
C HIS A 95 -31.31 8.78 4.10
N PRO A 96 -31.15 9.37 5.29
CA PRO A 96 -29.92 9.23 6.08
C PRO A 96 -29.64 7.78 6.51
N SER A 97 -30.66 6.94 6.67
CA SER A 97 -30.49 5.51 6.98
C SER A 97 -29.80 4.75 5.84
N ASP A 98 -30.16 5.04 4.59
CA ASP A 98 -29.62 4.38 3.40
C ASP A 98 -28.22 4.90 3.07
N LEU A 99 -27.96 6.18 3.31
CA LEU A 99 -26.63 6.78 3.21
C LEU A 99 -25.64 6.16 4.21
N VAL A 100 -26.06 5.95 5.46
CA VAL A 100 -25.22 5.31 6.48
C VAL A 100 -24.93 3.86 6.11
N LEU A 101 -25.94 3.10 5.68
CA LEU A 101 -25.78 1.71 5.22
C LEU A 101 -24.84 1.60 4.01
N SER A 102 -25.00 2.49 3.02
CA SER A 102 -24.13 2.55 1.84
C SER A 102 -22.66 2.84 2.21
N SER A 103 -22.46 3.83 3.07
CA SER A 103 -21.14 4.24 3.54
C SER A 103 -20.46 3.11 4.32
N LEU A 104 -21.20 2.43 5.19
CA LEU A 104 -20.70 1.27 5.95
C LEU A 104 -20.33 0.11 5.02
N ALA A 105 -21.15 -0.17 4.00
CA ALA A 105 -20.88 -1.21 3.01
C ALA A 105 -19.59 -0.95 2.23
N LEU A 106 -19.39 0.28 1.74
CA LEU A 106 -18.18 0.68 1.02
C LEU A 106 -16.93 0.62 1.92
N ILE A 107 -17.04 1.08 3.17
CA ILE A 107 -15.96 0.97 4.15
C ILE A 107 -15.62 -0.51 4.35
N PHE A 108 -16.62 -1.37 4.60
CA PHE A 108 -16.41 -2.79 4.86
C PHE A 108 -15.72 -3.50 3.69
N VAL A 109 -16.15 -3.26 2.45
CA VAL A 109 -15.50 -3.75 1.23
C VAL A 109 -14.04 -3.26 1.14
N GLY A 110 -13.82 -1.96 1.39
CA GLY A 110 -12.49 -1.37 1.40
C GLY A 110 -11.57 -2.00 2.46
N LEU A 111 -12.10 -2.32 3.63
CA LEU A 111 -11.40 -3.00 4.71
C LEU A 111 -11.04 -4.43 4.31
N ILE A 112 -11.96 -5.20 3.74
CA ILE A 112 -11.68 -6.57 3.26
C ILE A 112 -10.54 -6.54 2.23
N ARG A 113 -10.61 -5.64 1.25
CA ARG A 113 -9.55 -5.47 0.25
C ARG A 113 -8.20 -5.17 0.91
N ARG A 114 -8.17 -4.23 1.86
CA ARG A 114 -6.96 -3.87 2.62
C ARG A 114 -6.42 -5.04 3.45
N PHE A 115 -7.30 -5.87 4.01
CA PHE A 115 -6.91 -7.06 4.75
C PHE A 115 -6.14 -8.04 3.87
N PHE A 116 -6.68 -8.36 2.68
CA PHE A 116 -6.00 -9.23 1.72
C PHE A 116 -4.67 -8.63 1.23
N ILE A 117 -4.63 -7.33 0.91
CA ILE A 117 -3.36 -6.65 0.56
C ILE A 117 -2.32 -6.80 1.68
N GLY A 118 -2.74 -6.68 2.94
CA GLY A 118 -1.88 -6.88 4.11
C GLY A 118 -1.25 -8.29 4.18
N LEU A 119 -2.01 -9.33 3.82
CA LEU A 119 -1.48 -10.71 3.75
C LEU A 119 -0.39 -10.84 2.68
N GLY A 120 -0.61 -10.22 1.51
CA GLY A 120 0.37 -10.16 0.42
C GLY A 120 1.65 -9.44 0.82
N ASN A 121 1.51 -8.28 1.48
CA ASN A 121 2.65 -7.48 1.94
C ASN A 121 3.47 -8.23 3.00
N TYR A 122 2.81 -8.89 3.96
CA TYR A 122 3.49 -9.72 4.96
C TYR A 122 4.27 -10.85 4.28
N THR A 123 3.66 -11.52 3.31
CA THR A 123 4.29 -12.62 2.57
C THR A 123 5.48 -12.13 1.75
N ALA A 124 5.37 -10.99 1.07
CA ALA A 124 6.47 -10.38 0.35
C ALA A 124 7.64 -10.02 1.29
N GLY A 125 7.34 -9.46 2.47
CA GLY A 125 8.34 -9.20 3.50
C GLY A 125 9.05 -10.48 4.00
N ALA A 126 8.29 -11.56 4.21
CA ALA A 126 8.88 -12.84 4.60
C ALA A 126 9.81 -13.42 3.52
N LEU A 127 9.47 -13.27 2.24
CA LEU A 127 10.35 -13.69 1.13
C LEU A 127 11.63 -12.84 1.05
N ILE A 128 11.51 -11.53 1.24
CA ILE A 128 12.67 -10.63 1.31
C ILE A 128 13.58 -11.06 2.46
N ASN A 129 13.02 -11.31 3.64
CA ASN A 129 13.79 -11.79 4.79
C ASN A 129 14.47 -13.14 4.54
N ASP A 130 13.77 -14.12 3.96
CA ASP A 130 14.33 -15.45 3.67
C ASP A 130 15.58 -15.34 2.75
N LYS A 131 15.52 -14.44 1.77
CA LYS A 131 16.68 -14.12 0.91
C LYS A 131 17.77 -13.34 1.64
N MET A 132 17.41 -12.31 2.41
CA MET A 132 18.35 -11.49 3.16
C MET A 132 19.06 -12.26 4.27
N ALA A 133 18.41 -13.25 4.90
CA ALA A 133 18.98 -14.01 6.00
C ALA A 133 19.76 -15.25 5.52
N MET A 134 19.25 -15.98 4.53
CA MET A 134 19.77 -17.30 4.15
C MET A 134 19.90 -17.51 2.64
N GLN A 135 19.64 -16.50 1.80
CA GLN A 135 19.57 -16.65 0.34
C GLN A 135 18.60 -17.76 -0.11
N ALA A 136 17.55 -18.01 0.69
CA ALA A 136 16.58 -19.07 0.44
C ALA A 136 15.51 -18.63 -0.57
N ASN A 137 15.25 -19.46 -1.58
CA ASN A 137 14.21 -19.21 -2.58
C ASN A 137 12.88 -19.87 -2.16
N SER A 138 12.16 -19.22 -1.26
CA SER A 138 10.84 -19.68 -0.81
C SER A 138 9.74 -19.45 -1.87
N SER A 139 8.76 -20.35 -1.93
CA SER A 139 7.58 -20.20 -2.79
C SER A 139 6.58 -19.21 -2.16
N PHE A 140 5.95 -18.33 -2.96
CA PHE A 140 5.07 -17.29 -2.42
C PHE A 140 3.84 -17.90 -1.73
N THR A 141 3.16 -18.84 -2.39
CA THR A 141 1.99 -19.53 -1.83
C THR A 141 2.35 -20.35 -0.59
N GLY A 142 3.50 -21.04 -0.60
CA GLY A 142 3.96 -21.80 0.57
C GLY A 142 4.25 -20.88 1.76
N THR A 143 4.91 -19.75 1.53
CA THR A 143 5.16 -18.73 2.56
C THR A 143 3.88 -18.08 3.06
N LEU A 144 2.91 -17.81 2.17
CA LEU A 144 1.60 -17.26 2.52
C LEU A 144 0.85 -18.21 3.47
N ILE A 145 0.74 -19.49 3.11
CA ILE A 145 0.05 -20.51 3.92
C ILE A 145 0.76 -20.70 5.26
N LYS A 146 2.09 -20.84 5.25
CA LYS A 146 2.90 -21.01 6.46
C LYS A 146 2.73 -19.85 7.44
N ASN A 147 2.57 -18.63 6.94
CA ASN A 147 2.47 -17.43 7.75
C ASN A 147 1.04 -16.90 7.89
N LEU A 148 0.02 -17.60 7.40
CA LEU A 148 -1.33 -17.07 7.30
C LEU A 148 -1.87 -16.57 8.64
N GLY A 149 -1.62 -17.30 9.74
CA GLY A 149 -2.06 -16.89 11.08
C GLY A 149 -1.41 -15.58 11.54
N LYS A 150 -0.08 -15.45 11.42
CA LYS A 150 0.65 -14.23 11.80
C LYS A 150 0.35 -13.06 10.86
N ALA A 151 0.25 -13.32 9.57
CA ALA A 151 -0.10 -12.35 8.54
C ALA A 151 -1.52 -11.81 8.78
N SER A 152 -2.48 -12.70 9.08
CA SER A 152 -3.86 -12.30 9.42
C SER A 152 -3.89 -11.44 10.67
N LEU A 153 -3.20 -11.85 11.74
CA LEU A 153 -3.14 -11.07 12.98
C LEU A 153 -2.49 -9.69 12.75
N TYR A 154 -1.42 -9.62 11.97
CA TYR A 154 -0.82 -8.36 11.54
C TYR A 154 -1.82 -7.48 10.80
N SER A 155 -2.50 -8.03 9.77
CA SER A 155 -3.49 -7.29 8.98
C SER A 155 -4.66 -6.79 9.84
N VAL A 156 -5.19 -7.60 10.76
CA VAL A 156 -6.31 -7.20 11.63
C VAL A 156 -5.94 -6.05 12.57
N ILE A 157 -4.68 -5.98 13.03
CA ILE A 157 -4.22 -4.90 13.93
C ILE A 157 -3.80 -3.66 13.12
N TYR A 158 -3.10 -3.86 12.00
CA TYR A 158 -2.62 -2.77 11.14
C TYR A 158 -3.77 -2.01 10.47
N LEU A 159 -4.81 -2.71 10.03
CA LEU A 159 -5.92 -2.15 9.28
C LEU A 159 -6.70 -1.04 10.01
N PRO A 160 -7.23 -1.22 11.23
CA PRO A 160 -7.96 -0.17 11.92
C PRO A 160 -7.06 1.01 12.27
N MET A 161 -5.82 0.75 12.67
CA MET A 161 -4.83 1.80 12.95
C MET A 161 -4.54 2.64 11.71
N SER A 162 -4.25 1.99 10.58
CA SER A 162 -4.02 2.66 9.30
C SER A 162 -5.26 3.38 8.81
N PHE A 163 -6.46 2.84 9.05
CA PHE A 163 -7.70 3.47 8.63
C PHE A 163 -7.94 4.78 9.39
N VAL A 164 -7.81 4.76 10.72
CA VAL A 164 -7.94 5.96 11.56
C VAL A 164 -6.92 7.02 11.15
N TYR A 165 -5.67 6.60 10.89
CA TYR A 165 -4.63 7.50 10.41
C TYR A 165 -4.98 8.11 9.04
N ASP A 166 -5.40 7.29 8.08
CA ASP A 166 -5.73 7.75 6.73
C ASP A 166 -6.93 8.71 6.73
N VAL A 167 -7.94 8.46 7.57
CA VAL A 167 -9.08 9.37 7.77
C VAL A 167 -8.61 10.71 8.33
N GLY A 168 -7.77 10.70 9.36
CA GLY A 168 -7.19 11.93 9.92
C GLY A 168 -6.37 12.71 8.89
N CYS A 169 -5.56 12.02 8.09
CA CYS A 169 -4.81 12.64 6.99
C CYS A 169 -5.72 13.23 5.92
N ALA A 170 -6.78 12.53 5.53
CA ALA A 170 -7.75 13.05 4.56
C ALA A 170 -8.44 14.32 5.08
N THR A 171 -8.82 14.35 6.36
CA THR A 171 -9.37 15.55 7.00
C THR A 171 -8.38 16.71 6.99
N ILE A 172 -7.12 16.48 7.36
CA ILE A 172 -6.07 17.51 7.34
C ILE A 172 -5.85 18.04 5.92
N LEU A 173 -5.74 17.15 4.94
CA LEU A 173 -5.56 17.52 3.54
C LEU A 173 -6.77 18.31 2.99
N TYR A 174 -7.99 17.94 3.39
CA TYR A 174 -9.20 18.68 3.03
C TYR A 174 -9.18 20.10 3.59
N LEU A 175 -8.80 20.30 4.85
CA LEU A 175 -8.67 21.63 5.46
C LEU A 175 -7.59 22.47 4.77
N ILE A 176 -6.47 21.84 4.39
CA ILE A 176 -5.41 22.51 3.63
C ILE A 176 -5.91 22.93 2.24
N LEU A 177 -6.65 22.08 1.53
CA LEU A 177 -7.26 22.44 0.25
C LEU A 177 -8.24 23.61 0.40
N PHE A 178 -9.08 23.60 1.43
CA PHE A 178 -10.01 24.68 1.70
C PHE A 178 -9.29 26.02 1.90
N PHE A 179 -8.18 26.03 2.65
CA PHE A 179 -7.35 27.22 2.80
C PHE A 179 -6.65 27.60 1.48
N ALA A 180 -6.16 26.60 0.73
CA ALA A 180 -5.43 26.78 -0.51
C ALA A 180 -6.32 27.23 -1.69
N MET A 181 -7.65 27.12 -1.62
CA MET A 181 -8.56 27.69 -2.63
C MET A 181 -8.44 29.22 -2.77
N ARG A 182 -7.82 29.90 -1.80
CA ARG A 182 -7.51 31.34 -1.87
C ARG A 182 -6.22 31.63 -2.64
N LEU A 183 -5.47 30.61 -3.04
CA LEU A 183 -4.20 30.71 -3.76
C LEU A 183 -4.38 30.30 -5.23
N PRO A 184 -3.45 30.69 -6.12
CA PRO A 184 -3.39 30.17 -7.48
C PRO A 184 -3.39 28.63 -7.51
N ILE A 185 -4.11 28.05 -8.48
CA ILE A 185 -4.37 26.60 -8.53
C ILE A 185 -3.08 25.74 -8.52
N MET A 186 -2.01 26.21 -9.19
CA MET A 186 -0.72 25.50 -9.20
C MET A 186 -0.08 25.45 -7.81
N ILE A 187 -0.18 26.53 -7.03
CA ILE A 187 0.35 26.59 -5.67
C ILE A 187 -0.49 25.69 -4.76
N ALA A 188 -1.82 25.69 -4.93
CA ALA A 188 -2.71 24.83 -4.16
C ALA A 188 -2.41 23.33 -4.38
N VAL A 189 -2.23 22.92 -5.64
CA VAL A 189 -1.84 21.55 -5.99
C VAL A 189 -0.46 21.19 -5.43
N LEU A 190 0.52 22.10 -5.53
CA LEU A 190 1.85 21.87 -4.98
C LEU A 190 1.81 21.66 -3.46
N LEU A 191 1.10 22.53 -2.73
CA LEU A 191 0.94 22.40 -1.28
C LEU A 191 0.26 21.09 -0.92
N PHE A 192 -0.82 20.72 -1.62
CA PHE A 192 -1.51 19.45 -1.40
C PHE A 192 -0.57 18.25 -1.52
N VAL A 193 0.22 18.18 -2.60
CA VAL A 193 1.17 17.08 -2.84
C VAL A 193 2.26 17.06 -1.76
N VAL A 194 2.81 18.22 -1.39
CA VAL A 194 3.84 18.32 -0.34
C VAL A 194 3.30 17.79 0.98
N PHE A 195 2.13 18.27 1.43
CA PHE A 195 1.54 17.81 2.68
C PHE A 195 1.17 16.33 2.66
N MET A 196 0.70 15.81 1.52
CA MET A 196 0.43 14.38 1.35
C MET A 196 1.70 13.54 1.59
N ILE A 197 2.83 13.97 1.02
CA ILE A 197 4.12 13.29 1.18
C ILE A 197 4.61 13.37 2.64
N LEU A 198 4.49 14.53 3.28
CA LEU A 198 4.88 14.70 4.68
C LEU A 198 4.07 13.77 5.60
N LEU A 199 2.74 13.74 5.44
CA LEU A 199 1.86 12.85 6.20
C LEU A 199 2.21 11.38 5.93
N MET A 200 2.42 10.99 4.67
CA MET A 200 2.85 9.62 4.35
C MET A 200 4.19 9.27 5.03
N GLY A 201 5.14 10.20 5.08
CA GLY A 201 6.41 10.03 5.79
C GLY A 201 6.21 9.79 7.29
N VAL A 202 5.28 10.51 7.93
CA VAL A 202 4.95 10.32 9.35
C VAL A 202 4.34 8.93 9.59
N LYS A 203 3.42 8.50 8.73
CA LYS A 203 2.87 7.14 8.81
C LYS A 203 3.97 6.09 8.78
N MET A 204 4.84 6.17 7.77
CA MET A 204 5.88 5.19 7.56
C MET A 204 6.87 5.20 8.72
N MET A 205 7.28 6.36 9.22
CA MET A 205 8.17 6.49 10.37
C MET A 205 7.75 5.63 11.58
N PHE A 206 6.45 5.56 11.88
CA PHE A 206 5.92 4.76 12.98
C PHE A 206 5.66 3.29 12.63
N THR A 207 5.45 2.94 11.35
CA THR A 207 5.14 1.56 10.92
C THR A 207 6.33 0.77 10.38
N THR A 208 7.42 1.45 10.02
CA THR A 208 8.59 0.89 9.31
C THR A 208 9.17 -0.35 9.96
N ASP A 209 9.34 -0.32 11.29
CA ASP A 209 10.05 -1.38 11.98
C ASP A 209 9.11 -2.49 12.46
N TRP A 210 7.81 -2.35 12.25
CA TRP A 210 6.80 -3.28 12.76
C TRP A 210 6.89 -4.64 12.06
N LEU A 211 6.80 -4.64 10.72
CA LEU A 211 6.83 -5.87 9.94
C LEU A 211 8.19 -6.60 10.06
N PRO A 212 9.34 -5.93 9.94
CA PRO A 212 10.65 -6.55 10.20
C PRO A 212 10.83 -7.07 11.63
N ALA A 213 10.31 -6.38 12.66
CA ALA A 213 10.41 -6.86 14.04
C ALA A 213 9.66 -8.19 14.26
N ILE A 214 8.56 -8.42 13.56
CA ILE A 214 7.80 -9.68 13.63
C ILE A 214 8.53 -10.80 12.88
N ILE A 215 9.06 -10.48 11.69
CA ILE A 215 9.63 -11.48 10.78
C ILE A 215 11.11 -11.78 11.13
N CYS A 216 11.98 -10.77 11.13
CA CYS A 216 13.40 -10.91 11.48
C CYS A 216 13.59 -11.07 13.00
N GLY A 217 12.97 -10.16 13.75
CA GLY A 217 13.12 -10.10 15.21
C GLY A 217 12.36 -11.17 15.98
N LYS A 218 11.51 -11.95 15.29
CA LYS A 218 10.62 -12.98 15.86
C LYS A 218 9.76 -12.47 17.04
N LYS A 219 9.53 -11.15 17.13
CA LYS A 219 8.68 -10.57 18.18
C LYS A 219 7.21 -10.95 17.95
N SER A 220 6.40 -10.91 19.00
CA SER A 220 4.93 -11.02 18.85
C SER A 220 4.41 -9.84 18.01
N VAL A 221 3.23 -9.99 17.39
CA VAL A 221 2.67 -8.92 16.52
C VAL A 221 2.52 -7.61 17.28
N VAL A 222 2.04 -7.67 18.52
CA VAL A 222 1.91 -6.51 19.41
C VAL A 222 3.28 -6.02 19.91
N GLY A 223 4.22 -6.93 20.18
CA GLY A 223 5.58 -6.57 20.57
C GLY A 223 6.34 -5.83 19.46
N GLY A 224 6.16 -6.24 18.20
CA GLY A 224 6.68 -5.55 17.03
C GLY A 224 6.04 -4.17 16.83
N PHE A 225 4.74 -4.06 17.10
CA PHE A 225 4.05 -2.78 17.07
C PHE A 225 4.64 -1.79 18.08
N LYS A 226 4.78 -2.23 19.34
CA LYS A 226 5.37 -1.41 20.41
C LYS A 226 6.82 -1.00 20.07
N TYR A 227 7.62 -1.93 19.54
CA TYR A 227 8.99 -1.65 19.09
C TYR A 227 9.04 -0.53 18.05
N SER A 228 8.17 -0.61 17.04
CA SER A 228 8.09 0.37 15.95
C SER A 228 7.58 1.72 16.42
N PHE A 229 6.53 1.71 17.25
CA PHE A 229 5.92 2.93 17.78
C PHE A 229 6.85 3.67 18.76
N MET A 230 7.52 2.94 19.64
CA MET A 230 8.50 3.51 20.58
C MET A 230 9.83 3.88 19.93
N ARG A 231 10.01 3.55 18.64
CA ARG A 231 11.23 3.85 17.87
C ARG A 231 12.49 3.34 18.55
N GLU A 232 12.44 2.11 19.07
CA GLU A 232 13.58 1.45 19.72
C GLU A 232 14.80 1.28 18.78
N SER A 233 14.59 1.36 17.47
CA SER A 233 15.65 1.38 16.44
C SER A 233 16.47 2.68 16.40
N GLY A 234 16.02 3.75 17.03
CA GLY A 234 16.66 5.07 17.00
C GLY A 234 16.47 5.83 15.67
N ASN A 235 17.07 7.02 15.54
CA ASN A 235 17.19 7.80 14.29
C ASN A 235 15.88 8.10 13.54
N SER A 236 14.82 8.40 14.28
CA SER A 236 13.50 8.85 13.82
C SER A 236 13.54 9.89 12.69
N GLY A 237 14.36 10.94 12.80
CA GLY A 237 14.48 11.97 11.75
C GLY A 237 15.09 11.46 10.44
N SER A 238 16.10 10.58 10.52
CA SER A 238 16.72 9.99 9.33
C SER A 238 15.78 9.04 8.60
N VAL A 239 14.96 8.27 9.35
CA VAL A 239 13.95 7.38 8.76
C VAL A 239 12.86 8.19 8.08
N TYR A 240 12.34 9.23 8.75
CA TYR A 240 11.36 10.13 8.16
C TYR A 240 11.88 10.80 6.86
N SER A 241 13.09 11.36 6.90
CA SER A 241 13.69 12.01 5.73
C SER A 241 13.88 11.04 4.56
N PHE A 242 14.24 9.77 4.84
CA PHE A 242 14.34 8.74 3.82
C PHE A 242 12.97 8.47 3.19
N PHE A 243 11.92 8.22 3.98
CA PHE A 243 10.59 7.99 3.41
C PHE A 243 10.04 9.18 2.64
N ALA A 244 10.22 10.41 3.15
CA ALA A 244 9.77 11.61 2.44
C ALA A 244 10.46 11.72 1.07
N SER A 245 11.78 11.55 1.01
CA SER A 245 12.53 11.59 -0.26
C SER A 245 12.18 10.42 -1.20
N SER A 246 12.05 9.21 -0.67
CA SER A 246 11.61 8.04 -1.43
C SER A 246 10.19 8.21 -1.98
N SER A 247 9.26 8.80 -1.23
CA SER A 247 7.90 9.08 -1.68
C SER A 247 7.87 10.08 -2.83
N VAL A 248 8.71 11.13 -2.79
CA VAL A 248 8.89 12.05 -3.93
C VAL A 248 9.40 11.30 -5.16
N ALA A 249 10.43 10.46 -4.99
CA ALA A 249 11.01 9.69 -6.10
C ALA A 249 10.00 8.69 -6.70
N ILE A 250 9.25 7.98 -5.85
CA ILE A 250 8.18 7.07 -6.26
C ILE A 250 7.10 7.83 -7.03
N LEU A 251 6.65 8.99 -6.52
CA LEU A 251 5.64 9.80 -7.19
C LEU A 251 6.14 10.25 -8.57
N ALA A 252 7.34 10.82 -8.64
CA ALA A 252 7.92 11.28 -9.90
C ALA A 252 8.05 10.13 -10.91
N PHE A 253 8.53 8.97 -10.48
CA PHE A 253 8.68 7.81 -11.36
C PHE A 253 7.35 7.27 -11.86
N ASN A 254 6.33 7.16 -10.99
CA ASN A 254 5.00 6.70 -11.39
C ASN A 254 4.29 7.71 -12.31
N VAL A 255 4.42 9.02 -12.08
CA VAL A 255 3.84 10.05 -12.95
C VAL A 255 4.50 10.03 -14.33
N LEU A 256 5.84 9.94 -14.40
CA LEU A 256 6.55 9.80 -15.66
C LEU A 256 6.17 8.51 -16.39
N ALA A 257 6.03 7.40 -15.67
CA ALA A 257 5.58 6.12 -16.21
C ALA A 257 4.14 6.21 -16.75
N ALA A 258 3.25 6.89 -16.04
CA ALA A 258 1.86 7.11 -16.45
C ALA A 258 1.79 7.89 -17.76
N ILE A 259 2.49 9.02 -17.84
CA ILE A 259 2.47 9.90 -19.02
C ILE A 259 3.20 9.23 -20.19
N GLY A 260 4.40 8.70 -19.96
CA GLY A 260 5.27 8.18 -21.01
C GLY A 260 4.79 6.87 -21.65
N THR A 261 3.91 6.12 -20.98
CA THR A 261 3.40 4.83 -21.49
C THR A 261 1.88 4.76 -21.54
N PHE A 262 1.20 5.90 -21.43
CA PHE A 262 -0.27 5.97 -21.32
C PHE A 262 -0.83 5.03 -20.24
N GLY A 263 -0.14 4.94 -19.10
CA GLY A 263 -0.52 4.14 -17.95
C GLY A 263 -0.06 2.67 -17.96
N ALA A 264 0.45 2.14 -19.08
CA ALA A 264 0.82 0.72 -19.16
C ALA A 264 1.91 0.32 -18.13
N ALA A 265 2.90 1.19 -17.91
CA ALA A 265 3.96 0.96 -16.94
C ALA A 265 3.49 1.02 -15.47
N LEU A 266 2.32 1.59 -15.17
CA LEU A 266 1.77 1.61 -13.81
C LEU A 266 1.49 0.20 -13.26
N ILE A 267 1.21 -0.75 -14.16
CA ILE A 267 0.97 -2.16 -13.84
C ILE A 267 2.16 -2.75 -13.05
N ILE A 268 3.39 -2.38 -13.40
CA ILE A 268 4.61 -2.89 -12.75
C ILE A 268 5.17 -1.91 -11.73
N THR A 269 5.13 -0.61 -12.02
CA THR A 269 5.76 0.42 -11.18
C THR A 269 5.07 0.57 -9.82
N ILE A 270 3.75 0.35 -9.73
CA ILE A 270 3.02 0.38 -8.46
C ILE A 270 3.47 -0.77 -7.53
N PRO A 271 3.39 -2.07 -7.91
CA PRO A 271 3.91 -3.16 -7.08
C PRO A 271 5.40 -3.02 -6.74
N LEU A 272 6.19 -2.49 -7.69
CA LEU A 272 7.62 -2.25 -7.47
C LEU A 272 7.87 -1.21 -6.38
N SER A 273 7.05 -0.15 -6.35
CA SER A 273 7.12 0.90 -5.32
C SER A 273 6.84 0.33 -3.93
N TYR A 274 5.85 -0.56 -3.80
CA TYR A 274 5.59 -1.27 -2.53
C TYR A 274 6.76 -2.16 -2.12
N LEU A 275 7.30 -2.93 -3.06
CA LEU A 275 8.43 -3.83 -2.77
C LEU A 275 9.68 -3.04 -2.36
N TYR A 276 9.94 -1.89 -3.00
CA TYR A 276 11.03 -0.99 -2.63
C TYR A 276 10.91 -0.51 -1.17
N LEU A 277 9.71 -0.08 -0.76
CA LEU A 277 9.47 0.35 0.61
C LEU A 277 9.66 -0.80 1.61
N LEU A 278 9.16 -2.00 1.29
CA LEU A 278 9.41 -3.20 2.10
C LEU A 278 10.91 -3.49 2.21
N CYS A 279 11.66 -3.49 1.10
CA CYS A 279 13.10 -3.71 1.13
C CYS A 279 13.81 -2.69 2.04
N TYR A 280 13.36 -1.44 2.06
CA TYR A 280 13.89 -0.44 2.99
C TYR A 280 13.57 -0.76 4.44
N GLU A 281 12.33 -1.14 4.77
CA GLU A 281 11.94 -1.53 6.13
C GLU A 281 12.87 -2.62 6.69
N PHE A 282 13.13 -3.67 5.91
CA PHE A 282 14.03 -4.76 6.29
C PHE A 282 15.49 -4.32 6.42
N VAL A 283 16.02 -3.56 5.45
CA VAL A 283 17.39 -3.03 5.51
C VAL A 283 17.58 -2.10 6.71
N ASN A 284 16.62 -1.20 6.95
CA ASN A 284 16.65 -0.27 8.07
C ASN A 284 16.65 -1.02 9.42
N TYR A 285 15.80 -2.05 9.54
CA TYR A 285 15.73 -2.87 10.74
C TYR A 285 17.02 -3.64 10.99
N CYS A 286 17.58 -4.29 9.96
CA CYS A 286 18.83 -5.04 10.08
C CYS A 286 20.01 -4.13 10.45
N ASP A 287 20.14 -2.98 9.79
CA ASP A 287 21.20 -2.00 10.11
C ASP A 287 21.06 -1.49 11.55
N SER A 288 19.85 -1.15 11.98
CA SER A 288 19.60 -0.57 13.31
C SER A 288 19.81 -1.59 14.43
N ASN A 289 19.50 -2.87 14.17
CA ASN A 289 19.72 -3.97 15.12
C ASN A 289 21.05 -4.69 14.93
N LYS A 290 21.94 -4.21 14.04
CA LYS A 290 23.25 -4.82 13.75
C LYS A 290 23.14 -6.31 13.38
N ILE A 291 22.12 -6.67 12.60
CA ILE A 291 21.91 -8.02 12.08
C ILE A 291 22.64 -8.14 10.75
N LYS A 292 23.40 -9.23 10.54
CA LYS A 292 24.00 -9.53 9.23
C LYS A 292 22.92 -9.88 8.22
N TYR A 293 23.07 -9.36 7.01
CA TYR A 293 22.18 -9.71 5.89
C TYR A 293 22.90 -9.69 4.55
N PHE A 294 22.37 -10.47 3.62
CA PHE A 294 22.78 -10.47 2.22
C PHE A 294 22.06 -9.35 1.47
N THR A 295 22.81 -8.53 0.73
CA THR A 295 22.22 -7.59 -0.24
C THR A 295 22.11 -8.19 -1.64
N ASP A 296 22.95 -9.20 -1.92
CA ASP A 296 23.01 -9.97 -3.16
C ASP A 296 23.68 -11.32 -2.83
N LYS A 297 23.71 -12.27 -3.77
CA LYS A 297 24.30 -13.60 -3.63
C LYS A 297 25.75 -13.60 -3.13
N ARG A 298 26.49 -12.51 -3.38
CA ARG A 298 27.93 -12.41 -3.09
C ARG A 298 28.28 -11.39 -2.01
N THR A 299 27.34 -10.56 -1.57
CA THR A 299 27.63 -9.43 -0.69
C THR A 299 26.87 -9.56 0.62
N ILE A 300 27.63 -9.70 1.71
CA ILE A 300 27.12 -9.71 3.09
C ILE A 300 27.46 -8.35 3.71
N VAL A 301 26.45 -7.67 4.24
CA VAL A 301 26.66 -6.48 5.07
C VAL A 301 26.92 -6.96 6.50
N LYS A 302 28.15 -6.71 6.98
CA LYS A 302 28.53 -6.95 8.38
C LYS A 302 28.41 -5.63 9.15
N PRO A 303 27.86 -5.62 10.37
CA PRO A 303 27.85 -4.42 11.21
C PRO A 303 29.27 -4.06 11.68
N GLU A 304 29.57 -2.76 11.78
CA GLU A 304 30.90 -2.20 12.14
C GLU A 304 31.43 -2.59 13.54
N LEU A 305 30.63 -3.26 14.37
CA LEU A 305 30.97 -3.60 15.77
C LEU A 305 31.27 -5.08 16.01
N GLU A 306 31.35 -5.92 14.97
CA GLU A 306 31.98 -7.22 15.13
C GLU A 306 33.50 -7.04 15.23
N GLN A 307 34.04 -7.23 16.43
CA GLN A 307 35.44 -7.63 16.55
C GLN A 307 35.59 -8.94 15.78
N GLU A 308 36.46 -8.96 14.77
CA GLU A 308 36.87 -10.22 14.16
C GLU A 308 37.48 -11.06 15.29
N THR A 309 36.79 -12.13 15.70
CA THR A 309 37.41 -13.13 16.55
C THR A 309 38.60 -13.64 15.77
N SER A 310 39.81 -13.36 16.27
CA SER A 310 41.04 -13.90 15.69
C SER A 310 40.85 -15.41 15.56
N ARG A 311 41.43 -16.03 14.52
CA ARG A 311 41.41 -17.49 14.34
C ARG A 311 41.85 -18.21 15.62
N GLU A 312 42.70 -17.59 16.42
CA GLU A 312 43.15 -18.06 17.72
C GLU A 312 42.07 -17.98 18.82
N GLN A 313 41.23 -16.96 18.84
CA GLN A 313 40.12 -16.83 19.80
C GLN A 313 39.00 -17.84 19.50
N PHE A 314 38.68 -18.03 18.21
CA PHE A 314 37.73 -19.06 17.77
C PHE A 314 38.21 -20.49 18.13
N LEU A 315 39.51 -20.75 18.02
CA LEU A 315 40.09 -22.05 18.41
C LEU A 315 40.24 -22.23 19.93
N ARG A 316 40.25 -21.14 20.71
CA ARG A 316 40.27 -21.17 22.18
C ARG A 316 38.87 -21.31 22.81
N GLY A 317 37.80 -21.18 22.02
CA GLY A 317 36.43 -21.34 22.50
C GLY A 317 35.96 -20.20 23.40
N GLU A 318 36.55 -19.01 23.26
CA GLU A 318 36.11 -17.76 23.92
C GLU A 318 35.13 -16.97 23.05
#